data_AF-A0A7W8EX18-F1
#
_entry.id   AF-A0A7W8EX18-F1
#
_cell.length_a   1.000
_cell.length_b   1.000
_cell.length_c   1.000
_cell.angle_alpha   90.00
_cell.angle_beta   90.00
_cell.angle_gamma   90.00
#
_symmetry.space_group_name_H-M   'P 1'
#
loop_
_entity.id
_entity.type
_entity.pdbx_description
1 polymer ?
#
loop_
_entity_poly.entity_id
_entity_poly.type
_entity_poly.pdbx_seq_one_letter_code
_entity_poly.pdbx_strand_id
1 'polypeptide(L)' 'MKSALGMRVAEVLLAEEAARAHRLLGVGGLRGRLVLGFS' A
#
# COMPACT_ATOMS: atom_id res chain seq x y z
N MET A 1 25.52 -13.00 -1.52
CA MET A 1 24.07 -12.75 -1.68
C MET A 1 23.79 -11.28 -1.37
N LYS A 2 23.41 -10.48 -2.36
CA LYS A 2 23.04 -9.07 -2.15
C LYS A 2 21.60 -9.03 -1.67
N SER A 3 21.37 -8.88 -0.36
CA SER A 3 20.02 -8.64 0.16
C SER A 3 19.60 -7.24 -0.25
N ALA A 4 18.77 -7.13 -1.30
CA ALA A 4 18.19 -5.85 -1.66
C ALA A 4 17.15 -5.50 -0.58
N LEU A 5 17.39 -4.43 0.19
CA LEU A 5 16.42 -3.84 1.10
C LEU A 5 15.29 -3.19 0.28
N GLY A 6 14.42 -4.03 -0.28
CA GLY A 6 13.25 -3.60 -1.02
C GLY A 6 12.12 -3.22 -0.06
N MET A 7 11.45 -2.09 -0.33
CA MET A 7 10.23 -1.75 0.38
C MET A 7 9.14 -2.76 0.02
N ARG A 8 8.71 -3.57 1.00
CA ARG A 8 7.50 -4.40 0.83
C ARG A 8 6.27 -3.51 0.76
N VAL A 9 5.66 -3.45 -0.42
CA VAL A 9 4.38 -2.80 -0.69
C VAL A 9 3.35 -3.92 -0.89
N ALA A 10 2.27 -3.85 -0.11
CA ALA A 10 1.19 -4.82 -0.16
C ALA A 10 0.19 -4.47 -1.28
N GLU A 11 -0.08 -3.18 -1.48
CA GLU A 11 -1.01 -2.71 -2.51
C GLU A 11 -0.63 -1.28 -2.93
N VAL A 12 -0.75 -0.99 -4.22
CA VAL A 12 -0.66 0.37 -4.77
C VAL A 12 -2.02 0.71 -5.34
N LEU A 13 -2.62 1.79 -4.85
CA LEU A 13 -3.90 2.30 -5.32
C LEU A 13 -3.71 3.66 -5.98
N LEU A 14 -4.59 4.02 -6.90
CA LEU A 14 -4.59 5.37 -7.45
C LEU A 14 -5.05 6.38 -6.40
N ALA A 15 -4.64 7.65 -6.55
CA ALA A 15 -5.08 8.72 -5.66
C ALA A 15 -6.62 8.81 -5.53
N GLU A 16 -7.34 8.55 -6.61
CA GLU A 16 -8.81 8.52 -6.66
C GLU A 16 -9.43 7.43 -5.75
N GLU A 17 -8.67 6.38 -5.45
CA GLU A 17 -9.09 5.27 -4.59
C GLU A 17 -8.76 5.48 -3.10
N ALA A 18 -8.43 6.71 -2.67
CA ALA A 18 -8.07 6.99 -1.28
C ALA A 18 -9.14 6.53 -0.25
N ALA A 19 -10.42 6.61 -0.61
CA ALA A 19 -11.50 6.12 0.25
C ALA A 19 -11.43 4.60 0.45
N ARG A 20 -11.07 3.84 -0.59
CA ARG A 20 -10.86 2.39 -0.52
C ARG A 20 -9.64 2.07 0.33
N ALA A 21 -8.54 2.81 0.16
CA ALA A 21 -7.35 2.69 1.00
C ALA A 21 -7.69 2.84 2.49
N HIS A 22 -8.44 3.88 2.83
CA HIS A 22 -8.86 4.13 4.21
C HIS A 22 -9.67 2.96 4.80
N ARG A 23 -10.61 2.41 4.01
CA ARG A 23 -11.39 1.24 4.43
C ARG A 23 -10.51 0.02 4.68
N LEU A 24 -9.57 -0.28 3.78
CA LEU A 24 -8.67 -1.43 3.90
C LEU A 24 -7.79 -1.34 5.15
N LEU A 25 -7.35 -0.13 5.51
CA LEU A 25 -6.61 0.13 6.75
C LEU A 25 -7.52 0.00 7.98
N GLY A 26 -8.74 0.53 7.92
CA GLY A 26 -9.68 0.53 9.05
C GLY A 26 -10.13 -0.87 9.48
N VAL A 27 -10.23 -1.82 8.54
CA VAL A 27 -10.57 -3.23 8.86
C VAL A 27 -9.36 -4.05 9.30
N GLY A 28 -8.14 -3.49 9.26
CA GLY A 28 -6.91 -4.16 9.65
C GLY A 28 -6.46 -5.30 8.71
N GLY A 29 -6.96 -5.33 7.47
CA GLY A 29 -6.79 -6.45 6.54
C GLY A 29 -5.44 -6.50 5.81
N LEU A 30 -4.59 -5.48 5.96
CA LEU A 30 -3.35 -5.36 5.20
C LEU A 30 -2.13 -5.63 6.07
N ARG A 31 -1.25 -6.50 5.59
CA ARG A 31 0.09 -6.73 6.15
C ARG A 31 1.13 -6.12 5.22
N GLY A 32 1.67 -4.97 5.58
CA GLY A 32 2.66 -4.24 4.78
C GLY A 32 2.23 -2.80 4.54
N ARG A 33 2.81 -2.16 3.53
CA ARG A 33 2.52 -0.77 3.18
C ARG A 33 1.52 -0.70 2.04
N LEU A 34 0.51 0.17 2.19
CA LEU A 34 -0.33 0.62 1.09
C LEU A 34 0.21 1.96 0.60
N VAL A 35 0.34 2.13 -0.72
CA VAL A 35 0.85 3.37 -1.35
C VAL A 35 -0.22 3.95 -2.26
N LEU A 36 -0.40 5.27 -2.22
CA LEU A 36 -1.19 5.99 -3.22
C LEU A 36 -0.27 6.51 -4.32
N GLY A 37 -0.57 6.14 -5.56
CA GLY A 37 0.11 6.64 -6.75
C GLY A 37 -0.51 7.95 -7.22
N PHE A 38 0.35 8.91 -7.56
CA PHE A 38 0.01 10.18 -8.20
C PHE A 38 0.76 10.23 -9.54
N SER A 39 0.11 10.75 -10.58
CA SER A 39 0.76 11.03 -11.88
C SER A 39 1.36 12.43 -11.90
#